data_AF-A0A480WB15-F1
#
_entry.id   AF-A0A480WB15-F1
#
_cell.length_a   1.000
_cell.length_b   1.000
_cell.length_c   1.000
_cell.angle_alpha   90.00
_cell.angle_beta   90.00
_cell.angle_gamma   90.00
#
_symmetry.space_group_name_H-M   'P 1'
#
loop_
_entity.id
_entity.type
_entity.pdbx_description
1 polymer ?
#
loop_
_entity_poly.entity_id
_entity_poly.type
_entity_poly.pdbx_seq_one_letter_code
_entity_poly.pdbx_strand_id
1 'polypeptide(L)'
;MENAHTKTVEEVLGHFGVNESTGLSLEQVKKLKERWGSNELPAEEGKTLLELVIEQFEDLLVRILLLAACISFVLAWFEEGEETITAFVEPFVILLILVANAIVGVWQERNAENAIEALKEYEPEMGKVYRQDRKSVQRIKAKDIVPGDIVEIAVGDKVPADIRLTSIKSTTLRVDQSILTGESVSVIKHTDPVPDPRAVNQDKKNMLFSGTNIAAGKAMGVVVATGVNTEIGKIRDEMVATEQERTPLQQKLDEFGEQLSKVISLICIAVWIINIGHFNDPVHGGSWIRGAIYYFKIAVALAVAAIPEGLPAVITTCLALGTRRMAKKNAIVRSLPSVETLGCTSVICSDKTGTLTTNQMSVCRMFILDKVEGDTCSLNEFTITGSTYAPIGEVHKDDKPVKCHQYDGLVELATICALCNDSALDYNEVRLLINEKLDMAVPGSRVWWVEGKSSLPSSLSESTGS
;
A
#
# COMPACT_ATOMS: atom_id res chain seq x y z
N MET A 1 -10.58 -23.96 -5.49
CA MET A 1 -10.22 -24.76 -6.69
C MET A 1 -9.26 -23.92 -7.52
N GLU A 2 -7.95 -24.17 -7.42
CA GLU A 2 -6.93 -23.22 -7.90
C GLU A 2 -6.91 -23.04 -9.42
N ASN A 3 -7.07 -24.12 -10.20
CA ASN A 3 -7.07 -24.06 -11.67
C ASN A 3 -8.48 -24.00 -12.28
N ALA A 4 -9.38 -23.21 -11.69
CA ALA A 4 -10.75 -23.11 -12.20
C ALA A 4 -10.84 -22.51 -13.61
N HIS A 5 -9.84 -21.73 -14.03
CA HIS A 5 -9.78 -21.12 -15.36
C HIS A 5 -9.58 -22.15 -16.47
N THR A 6 -8.96 -23.31 -16.20
CA THR A 6 -8.75 -24.37 -17.21
C THR A 6 -9.95 -25.29 -17.39
N LYS A 7 -10.95 -25.15 -16.52
CA LYS A 7 -12.05 -26.09 -16.37
C LYS A 7 -13.31 -25.56 -17.04
N THR A 8 -14.11 -26.48 -17.58
CA THR A 8 -15.42 -26.12 -18.12
C THR A 8 -16.37 -25.73 -16.99
N VAL A 9 -17.46 -25.05 -17.34
CA VAL A 9 -18.46 -24.62 -16.35
C VAL A 9 -19.05 -25.83 -15.62
N GLU A 10 -19.31 -26.93 -16.33
CA GLU A 10 -19.87 -28.16 -15.78
C GLU A 10 -18.92 -28.83 -14.79
N GLU A 11 -17.62 -28.87 -15.08
CA GLU A 11 -16.61 -29.43 -14.18
C GLU A 11 -16.52 -28.64 -12.87
N VAL A 12 -16.58 -27.31 -12.94
CA VAL A 12 -16.51 -26.45 -11.76
C VAL A 12 -17.78 -26.56 -10.91
N LEU A 13 -18.96 -26.53 -11.54
CA LEU A 13 -20.24 -26.75 -10.85
C LEU A 13 -20.30 -28.15 -10.22
N GLY A 14 -19.81 -29.17 -10.93
CA GLY A 14 -19.71 -30.55 -10.44
C GLY A 14 -18.77 -30.70 -9.25
N HIS A 15 -17.62 -30.02 -9.26
CA HIS A 15 -16.66 -30.02 -8.14
C HIS A 15 -17.28 -29.49 -6.83
N PHE A 16 -18.08 -28.42 -6.91
CA PHE A 16 -18.75 -27.85 -5.74
C PHE A 16 -20.12 -28.49 -5.45
N GLY A 17 -20.64 -29.34 -6.34
CA GLY A 17 -21.95 -29.97 -6.21
C GLY A 17 -23.10 -28.95 -6.16
N VAL A 18 -23.00 -27.88 -6.96
CA VAL A 18 -23.94 -26.76 -6.97
C VAL A 18 -24.63 -26.62 -8.33
N ASN A 19 -25.90 -26.25 -8.31
CA ASN A 19 -26.66 -25.94 -9.52
C ASN A 19 -26.69 -24.42 -9.73
N GLU A 20 -26.39 -23.97 -10.95
CA GLU A 20 -26.34 -22.54 -11.32
C GLU A 20 -27.65 -21.78 -11.03
N SER A 21 -28.80 -22.44 -11.17
CA SER A 21 -30.12 -21.80 -11.03
C SER A 21 -30.60 -21.65 -9.58
N THR A 22 -30.16 -22.54 -8.69
CA THR A 22 -30.64 -22.59 -7.30
C THR A 22 -29.57 -22.18 -6.29
N GLY A 23 -28.29 -22.30 -6.65
CA GLY A 23 -27.17 -22.07 -5.74
C GLY A 23 -27.06 -23.10 -4.62
N LEU A 24 -26.31 -22.75 -3.57
CA LEU A 24 -26.02 -23.59 -2.41
C LEU A 24 -27.17 -23.64 -1.41
N SER A 25 -27.30 -24.75 -0.68
CA SER A 25 -28.18 -24.87 0.48
C SER A 25 -27.57 -24.21 1.73
N LEU A 26 -28.40 -23.81 2.69
CA LEU A 26 -27.91 -23.20 3.94
C LEU A 26 -27.00 -24.15 4.74
N GLU A 27 -27.25 -25.47 4.68
CA GLU A 27 -26.38 -26.47 5.30
C GLU A 27 -25.01 -26.56 4.61
N GLN A 28 -24.98 -26.48 3.27
CA GLN A 28 -23.73 -26.45 2.51
C GLN A 28 -22.94 -25.18 2.83
N VAL A 29 -23.61 -24.02 2.88
CA VAL A 29 -22.97 -22.74 3.25
C VAL A 29 -22.34 -22.83 4.63
N LYS A 30 -23.04 -23.39 5.62
CA LYS A 30 -22.48 -23.54 6.98
C LYS A 30 -21.24 -24.44 6.98
N LYS A 31 -21.30 -25.61 6.33
CA LYS A 31 -20.15 -26.54 6.21
C LYS A 31 -18.96 -25.92 5.48
N LEU A 32 -19.22 -25.18 4.40
CA LEU A 32 -18.19 -24.51 3.61
C LEU A 32 -17.58 -23.33 4.38
N LYS A 33 -18.38 -22.58 5.14
CA LYS A 33 -17.90 -21.49 6.00
C LYS A 33 -17.02 -22.02 7.14
N GLU A 34 -17.37 -23.16 7.73
CA GLU A 34 -16.53 -23.84 8.73
C GLU A 34 -15.20 -24.34 8.13
N ARG A 35 -15.20 -24.75 6.86
CA ARG A 35 -14.00 -25.27 6.17
C ARG A 35 -13.07 -24.18 5.64
N TRP A 36 -13.63 -23.12 5.03
CA TRP A 36 -12.87 -22.10 4.30
C TRP A 36 -12.74 -20.77 5.05
N GLY A 37 -13.51 -20.57 6.12
CA GLY A 37 -13.56 -19.32 6.86
C GLY A 37 -14.42 -18.24 6.19
N SER A 38 -14.33 -17.02 6.71
CA SER A 38 -14.96 -15.83 6.12
C SER A 38 -14.24 -15.38 4.85
N ASN A 39 -14.97 -14.79 3.92
CA ASN A 39 -14.38 -14.09 2.76
C ASN A 39 -13.96 -12.66 3.13
N GLU A 40 -12.98 -12.56 4.00
CA GLU A 40 -12.37 -11.29 4.40
C GLU A 40 -10.86 -11.51 4.55
N LEU A 41 -10.08 -10.52 4.16
CA LEU A 41 -8.65 -10.52 4.46
C LEU A 41 -8.48 -10.34 5.98
N PRO A 42 -7.69 -11.21 6.65
CA PRO A 42 -7.46 -11.10 8.08
C PRO A 42 -7.08 -9.66 8.46
N ALA A 43 -7.66 -9.14 9.53
CA ALA A 43 -7.10 -7.95 10.13
C ALA A 43 -5.73 -8.33 10.70
N GLU A 44 -4.70 -7.53 10.42
CA GLU A 44 -3.49 -7.64 11.22
C GLU A 44 -3.84 -7.25 12.65
N GLU A 45 -3.40 -8.09 13.59
CA GLU A 45 -3.35 -7.73 14.99
C GLU A 45 -2.21 -6.72 15.11
N GLY A 46 -2.53 -5.43 14.93
CA GLY A 46 -1.58 -4.36 15.22
C GLY A 46 -1.09 -4.49 16.67
N LYS A 47 0.19 -4.18 16.90
CA LYS A 47 0.76 -4.28 18.24
C LYS A 47 -0.07 -3.44 19.20
N THR A 48 -0.38 -4.00 20.36
CA THR A 48 -1.11 -3.25 21.38
C THR A 48 -0.25 -2.08 21.87
N LEU A 49 -0.88 -1.00 22.33
CA LEU A 49 -0.14 0.14 22.90
C LEU A 49 0.80 -0.28 24.04
N LEU A 50 0.44 -1.34 24.78
CA LEU A 50 1.30 -1.88 25.84
C LEU A 50 2.51 -2.63 25.28
N GLU A 51 2.34 -3.45 24.25
CA GLU A 51 3.47 -4.10 23.56
C GLU A 51 4.42 -3.07 22.96
N LEU A 52 3.89 -2.04 22.28
CA LEU A 52 4.70 -0.94 21.74
C LEU A 52 5.49 -0.23 22.85
N VAL A 53 4.88 0.01 24.01
CA VAL A 53 5.58 0.60 25.16
C VAL A 53 6.68 -0.33 25.67
N ILE A 54 6.41 -1.63 25.82
CA ILE A 54 7.39 -2.61 26.30
C ILE A 54 8.61 -2.69 25.36
N GLU A 55 8.39 -2.68 24.05
CA GLU A 55 9.46 -2.70 23.05
C GLU A 55 10.41 -1.51 23.18
N GLN A 56 9.92 -0.32 23.56
CA GLN A 56 10.79 0.84 23.82
C GLN A 56 11.75 0.60 24.99
N PHE A 57 11.44 -0.32 25.91
CA PHE A 57 12.31 -0.71 27.03
C PHE A 57 13.17 -1.95 26.73
N GLU A 58 13.09 -2.52 25.53
CA GLU A 58 13.94 -3.66 25.15
C GLU A 58 15.34 -3.25 24.70
N ASP A 59 15.51 -2.01 24.25
CA ASP A 59 16.79 -1.46 23.84
C ASP A 59 17.83 -1.52 24.98
N LEU A 60 19.05 -1.95 24.66
CA LEU A 60 20.11 -2.18 25.63
C LEU A 60 20.50 -0.90 26.38
N LEU A 61 20.53 0.26 25.70
CA LEU A 61 20.84 1.55 26.32
C LEU A 61 19.73 1.97 27.27
N VAL A 62 18.47 1.77 26.87
CA VAL A 62 17.30 2.05 27.72
C VAL A 62 17.32 1.15 28.96
N ARG A 63 17.70 -0.12 28.83
CA ARG A 63 17.87 -1.04 29.98
C ARG A 63 18.98 -0.58 30.94
N ILE A 64 20.09 -0.06 30.43
CA ILE A 64 21.16 0.50 31.26
C ILE A 64 20.66 1.73 32.02
N LEU A 65 19.92 2.63 31.36
CA LEU A 65 19.32 3.80 32.00
C LEU A 65 18.24 3.41 33.02
N LEU A 66 17.44 2.39 32.73
CA LEU A 66 16.43 1.87 33.66
C LEU A 66 17.11 1.26 34.89
N LEU A 67 18.21 0.52 34.71
CA LEU A 67 19.03 -0.01 35.81
C LEU A 67 19.63 1.13 36.64
N ALA A 68 20.15 2.18 36.00
CA ALA A 68 20.65 3.38 36.67
C ALA A 68 19.55 4.09 37.47
N ALA A 69 18.34 4.25 36.90
CA ALA A 69 17.19 4.82 37.57
C ALA A 69 16.77 4.01 38.80
N CYS A 70 16.69 2.68 38.66
CA CYS A 70 16.38 1.77 39.77
C CYS A 70 17.40 1.88 40.89
N ILE A 71 18.70 1.93 40.57
CA ILE A 71 19.74 1.99 41.59
C ILE A 71 19.80 3.38 42.22
N SER A 72 19.68 4.46 41.44
CA SER A 72 19.58 5.82 41.97
C SER A 72 18.37 5.96 42.92
N PHE A 73 17.23 5.33 42.58
CA PHE A 73 16.05 5.28 43.45
C PHE A 73 16.31 4.52 44.76
N VAL A 74 16.97 3.36 44.69
CA VAL A 74 17.36 2.58 45.88
C VAL A 74 18.33 3.37 46.76
N LEU A 75 19.32 4.03 46.18
CA LEU A 75 20.29 4.84 46.91
C LEU A 75 19.62 6.03 47.59
N ALA A 76 18.73 6.75 46.89
CA ALA A 76 17.94 7.83 47.47
C ALA A 76 17.04 7.36 48.63
N TRP A 77 16.55 6.11 48.57
CA TRP A 77 15.75 5.53 49.65
C TRP A 77 16.56 5.19 50.91
N PHE A 78 17.83 4.81 50.76
CA PHE A 78 18.74 4.46 51.87
C PHE A 78 19.55 5.66 52.39
N GLU A 79 19.42 6.83 51.78
CA GLU A 79 20.14 8.04 52.19
C GLU A 79 19.47 8.69 53.41
N GLU A 80 20.03 8.45 54.60
CA GLU A 80 19.59 9.09 55.85
C GLU A 80 20.15 10.53 55.95
N GLY A 81 19.33 11.54 55.64
CA GLY A 81 19.70 12.96 55.76
C GLY A 81 18.56 13.96 55.48
N GLU A 82 18.69 15.21 55.94
CA GLU A 82 17.67 16.30 55.90
C GLU A 82 17.26 16.75 54.47
N GLU A 83 17.91 16.23 53.43
CA GLU A 83 17.71 16.57 52.01
C GLU A 83 16.87 15.53 51.25
N THR A 84 15.88 14.93 51.90
CA THR A 84 15.02 13.89 51.30
C THR A 84 14.32 14.33 50.03
N ILE A 85 14.00 15.61 49.87
CA ILE A 85 13.30 16.14 48.69
C ILE A 85 14.23 16.24 47.47
N THR A 86 15.51 16.58 47.66
CA THR A 86 16.48 16.72 46.57
C THR A 86 17.07 15.38 46.12
N ALA A 87 17.12 14.39 47.02
CA ALA A 87 17.62 13.04 46.72
C ALA A 87 16.81 12.32 45.62
N PHE A 88 15.49 12.55 45.53
CA PHE A 88 14.66 11.92 44.49
C PHE A 88 14.70 12.64 43.14
N VAL A 89 15.38 13.78 43.01
CA VAL A 89 15.42 14.54 41.75
C VAL A 89 16.13 13.75 40.65
N GLU A 90 17.27 13.13 40.96
CA GLU A 90 18.07 12.34 40.01
C GLU A 90 17.27 11.16 39.39
N PRO A 91 16.70 10.22 40.18
CA PRO A 91 15.92 9.12 39.61
C PRO A 91 14.63 9.59 38.93
N PHE A 92 14.02 10.67 39.40
CA PHE A 92 12.82 11.23 38.78
C PHE A 92 13.10 11.83 37.39
N VAL A 93 14.21 12.55 37.23
CA VAL A 93 14.62 13.11 35.94
C VAL A 93 14.93 11.99 34.93
N ILE A 94 15.65 10.95 35.33
CA ILE A 94 15.95 9.81 34.46
C ILE A 94 14.65 9.11 34.03
N LEU A 95 13.74 8.85 34.98
CA LEU A 95 12.45 8.24 34.67
C LEU A 95 11.62 9.11 33.72
N LEU A 96 11.60 10.43 33.91
CA LEU A 96 10.88 11.37 33.06
C LEU A 96 11.40 11.33 31.62
N ILE A 97 12.72 11.27 31.43
CA ILE A 97 13.34 11.15 30.11
C ILE A 97 12.95 9.83 29.45
N LEU A 98 12.99 8.71 30.18
CA LEU A 98 12.58 7.41 29.65
C LEU A 98 11.12 7.38 29.22
N VAL A 99 10.22 7.97 30.03
CA VAL A 99 8.79 8.08 29.69
C VAL A 99 8.58 8.97 28.47
N ALA A 100 9.26 10.12 28.40
CA ALA A 100 9.17 11.01 27.25
C ALA A 100 9.64 10.33 25.96
N ASN A 101 10.75 9.59 26.02
CA ASN A 101 11.28 8.83 24.88
C ASN A 101 10.31 7.73 24.44
N ALA A 102 9.73 6.97 25.39
CA ALA A 102 8.75 5.94 25.09
C ALA A 102 7.49 6.52 24.41
N ILE A 103 6.98 7.66 24.89
CA ILE A 103 5.82 8.34 24.27
C ILE A 103 6.14 8.75 22.82
N VAL A 104 7.32 9.34 22.60
CA VAL A 104 7.75 9.74 21.25
C VAL A 104 7.91 8.53 20.34
N GLY A 105 8.50 7.43 20.83
CA GLY A 105 8.65 6.18 20.07
C GLY A 105 7.30 5.58 19.66
N VAL A 106 6.39 5.39 20.62
CA VAL A 106 5.04 4.85 20.36
C VAL A 106 4.25 5.71 19.38
N TRP A 107 4.35 7.04 19.48
CA TRP A 107 3.67 7.94 18.56
C TRP A 107 4.21 7.87 17.13
N GLN A 108 5.51 7.60 16.95
CA GLN A 108 6.11 7.42 15.63
C GLN A 108 5.64 6.12 14.98
N GLU A 109 5.60 5.02 15.73
CA GLU A 109 5.22 3.70 15.23
C GLU A 109 3.76 3.67 14.76
N ARG A 110 2.84 4.24 15.57
CA ARG A 110 1.41 4.25 15.27
C ARG A 110 1.04 4.98 13.97
N ASN A 111 1.84 5.95 13.55
CA ASN A 111 1.58 6.68 12.30
C ASN A 111 1.97 5.85 11.05
N ALA A 112 2.78 4.80 11.19
CA ALA A 112 3.27 3.98 10.08
C ALA A 112 2.30 2.85 9.66
N GLU A 113 1.46 2.34 10.57
CA GLU A 113 0.59 1.16 10.34
C GLU A 113 -0.62 1.39 9.40
N ASN A 114 -0.94 2.65 9.05
CA ASN A 114 -2.17 2.98 8.29
C ASN A 114 -2.18 2.53 6.82
N ALA A 115 -1.10 1.94 6.29
CA ALA A 115 -1.03 1.56 4.87
C ALA A 115 -1.82 0.29 4.53
N ILE A 116 -1.99 -0.62 5.49
CA ILE A 116 -2.63 -1.93 5.28
C ILE A 116 -4.16 -1.80 5.36
N GLU A 117 -4.69 -0.81 6.08
CA GLU A 117 -6.12 -0.49 6.10
C GLU A 117 -6.64 -0.01 4.74
N ALA A 118 -5.81 0.64 3.92
CA ALA A 118 -6.20 1.09 2.59
C ALA A 118 -6.54 -0.08 1.65
N LEU A 119 -5.98 -1.28 1.88
CA LEU A 119 -6.35 -2.47 1.10
C LEU A 119 -7.77 -2.96 1.43
N LYS A 120 -8.24 -2.76 2.67
CA LYS A 120 -9.61 -3.12 3.08
C LYS A 120 -10.68 -2.27 2.39
N GLU A 121 -10.35 -1.06 1.93
CA GLU A 121 -11.27 -0.23 1.13
C GLU A 121 -11.59 -0.85 -0.24
N TYR A 122 -10.78 -1.82 -0.69
CA TYR A 122 -11.04 -2.57 -1.91
C TYR A 122 -11.96 -3.77 -1.73
N GLU A 123 -12.31 -4.17 -0.52
CA GLU A 123 -13.33 -5.20 -0.31
C GLU A 123 -14.73 -4.57 -0.37
N PRO A 124 -15.64 -5.06 -1.22
CA PRO A 124 -17.02 -4.59 -1.18
C PRO A 124 -17.69 -5.00 0.13
N GLU A 125 -18.49 -4.11 0.71
CA GLU A 125 -19.24 -4.46 1.94
C GLU A 125 -20.28 -5.57 1.69
N MET A 126 -20.84 -5.61 0.48
CA MET A 126 -21.96 -6.49 0.11
C MET A 126 -21.74 -7.15 -1.26
N GLY A 127 -22.24 -8.38 -1.41
CA GLY A 127 -22.31 -9.10 -2.68
C GLY A 127 -23.70 -9.68 -2.95
N LYS A 128 -23.95 -10.08 -4.21
CA LYS A 128 -25.23 -10.65 -4.66
C LYS A 128 -25.05 -12.15 -4.92
N VAL A 129 -25.85 -12.99 -4.27
CA VAL A 129 -25.79 -14.45 -4.39
C VAL A 129 -27.15 -15.07 -4.69
N TYR A 130 -27.12 -16.25 -5.29
CA TYR A 130 -28.24 -17.20 -5.35
C TYR A 130 -27.99 -18.34 -4.37
N ARG A 131 -28.97 -18.60 -3.51
CA ARG A 131 -28.98 -19.69 -2.53
C ARG A 131 -30.37 -20.32 -2.49
N GLN A 132 -30.45 -21.60 -2.15
CA GLN A 132 -31.69 -22.39 -2.30
C GLN A 132 -32.86 -21.92 -1.44
N ASP A 133 -32.59 -21.15 -0.37
CA ASP A 133 -33.61 -20.64 0.53
C ASP A 133 -34.49 -19.55 -0.12
N ARG A 134 -34.02 -18.88 -1.18
CA ARG A 134 -34.82 -17.89 -1.93
C ARG A 134 -34.59 -17.99 -3.43
N LYS A 135 -35.68 -17.84 -4.17
CA LYS A 135 -35.66 -17.84 -5.64
C LYS A 135 -35.09 -16.55 -6.25
N SER A 136 -35.18 -15.43 -5.53
CA SER A 136 -34.62 -14.15 -5.97
C SER A 136 -33.19 -13.97 -5.49
N VAL A 137 -32.43 -13.14 -6.22
CA VAL A 137 -31.07 -12.74 -5.82
C VAL A 137 -31.09 -12.12 -4.42
N GLN A 138 -30.13 -12.52 -3.59
CA GLN A 138 -29.98 -12.05 -2.21
C GLN A 138 -28.74 -11.19 -2.11
N ARG A 139 -28.84 -10.03 -1.46
CA ARG A 139 -27.70 -9.18 -1.14
C ARG A 139 -27.23 -9.50 0.28
N ILE A 140 -26.04 -10.09 0.41
CA ILE A 140 -25.44 -10.49 1.70
C ILE A 140 -24.11 -9.75 1.89
N LYS A 141 -23.55 -9.79 3.10
CA LYS A 141 -22.21 -9.24 3.34
C LYS A 141 -21.18 -10.03 2.55
N ALA A 142 -20.19 -9.37 1.96
CA ALA A 142 -19.20 -10.06 1.14
C ALA A 142 -18.42 -11.11 1.93
N LYS A 143 -18.18 -10.88 3.23
CA LYS A 143 -17.55 -11.85 4.15
C LYS A 143 -18.31 -13.15 4.36
N ASP A 144 -19.62 -13.17 4.06
CA ASP A 144 -20.47 -14.36 4.19
C ASP A 144 -20.53 -15.18 2.89
N ILE A 145 -19.83 -14.76 1.83
CA ILE A 145 -19.68 -15.50 0.58
C ILE A 145 -18.68 -16.64 0.80
N VAL A 146 -18.97 -17.81 0.25
CA VAL A 146 -18.11 -19.01 0.36
C VAL A 146 -17.80 -19.61 -1.01
N PRO A 147 -16.70 -20.37 -1.17
CA PRO A 147 -16.42 -21.11 -2.39
C PRO A 147 -17.59 -22.04 -2.77
N GLY A 148 -18.08 -21.90 -4.00
CA GLY A 148 -19.27 -22.60 -4.51
C GLY A 148 -20.55 -21.75 -4.54
N ASP A 149 -20.59 -20.58 -3.89
CA ASP A 149 -21.73 -19.67 -4.03
C ASP A 149 -21.87 -19.24 -5.51
N ILE A 150 -23.11 -19.18 -5.98
CA ILE A 150 -23.42 -18.60 -7.30
C ILE A 150 -23.67 -17.12 -7.09
N VAL A 151 -22.86 -16.29 -7.74
CA VAL A 151 -22.86 -14.84 -7.59
C VAL A 151 -23.35 -14.15 -8.86
N GLU A 152 -24.06 -13.05 -8.66
CA GLU A 152 -24.47 -12.14 -9.71
C GLU A 152 -23.68 -10.85 -9.61
N ILE A 153 -23.28 -10.31 -10.75
CA ILE A 153 -22.48 -9.10 -10.86
C ILE A 153 -22.96 -8.31 -12.06
N ALA A 154 -23.04 -7.00 -11.88
CA ALA A 154 -23.47 -6.05 -12.88
C ALA A 154 -22.53 -4.83 -12.90
N VAL A 155 -22.70 -3.99 -13.92
CA VAL A 155 -21.99 -2.72 -14.05
C VAL A 155 -21.98 -1.92 -12.74
N GLY A 156 -20.79 -1.44 -12.37
CA GLY A 156 -20.54 -0.69 -11.15
C GLY A 156 -20.37 -1.54 -9.88
N ASP A 157 -20.66 -2.84 -9.93
CA ASP A 157 -20.35 -3.73 -8.80
C ASP A 157 -18.83 -3.97 -8.74
N LYS A 158 -18.29 -3.98 -7.52
CA LYS A 158 -16.96 -4.48 -7.21
C LYS A 158 -17.04 -5.99 -6.96
N VAL A 159 -16.11 -6.74 -7.55
CA VAL A 159 -16.08 -8.19 -7.50
C VAL A 159 -15.73 -8.65 -6.08
N PRO A 160 -16.57 -9.45 -5.39
CA PRO A 160 -16.40 -9.74 -3.96
C PRO A 160 -15.45 -10.90 -3.64
N ALA A 161 -15.13 -11.74 -4.62
CA ALA A 161 -14.29 -12.92 -4.47
C ALA A 161 -13.76 -13.33 -5.85
N ASP A 162 -12.86 -14.30 -5.92
CA ASP A 162 -12.44 -14.83 -7.22
C ASP A 162 -13.52 -15.76 -7.77
N ILE A 163 -13.98 -15.46 -8.99
CA ILE A 163 -15.18 -16.06 -9.59
C ILE A 163 -14.83 -16.63 -10.96
N ARG A 164 -15.27 -17.86 -11.20
CA ARG A 164 -15.32 -18.46 -12.53
C ARG A 164 -16.65 -18.10 -13.17
N LEU A 165 -16.61 -17.42 -14.32
CA LEU A 165 -17.82 -17.05 -15.07
C LEU A 165 -18.58 -18.29 -15.52
N THR A 166 -19.89 -18.34 -15.32
CA THR A 166 -20.74 -19.43 -15.82
C THR A 166 -21.59 -18.98 -17.00
N SER A 167 -22.16 -17.78 -16.91
CA SER A 167 -23.06 -17.24 -17.93
C SER A 167 -22.98 -15.72 -17.98
N ILE A 168 -22.79 -15.17 -19.18
CA ILE A 168 -22.88 -13.73 -19.42
C ILE A 168 -24.31 -13.42 -19.87
N LYS A 169 -25.01 -12.53 -19.16
CA LYS A 169 -26.41 -12.17 -19.42
C LYS A 169 -26.55 -10.97 -20.37
N SER A 170 -25.53 -10.12 -20.44
CA SER A 170 -25.41 -9.04 -21.42
C SER A 170 -24.74 -9.51 -22.72
N THR A 171 -24.70 -8.65 -23.74
CA THR A 171 -23.98 -8.94 -24.99
C THR A 171 -22.48 -9.14 -24.77
N THR A 172 -21.89 -8.31 -23.90
CA THR A 172 -20.48 -8.42 -23.49
C THR A 172 -20.35 -8.12 -22.01
N LEU A 173 -19.30 -8.65 -21.39
CA LEU A 173 -18.87 -8.29 -20.04
C LEU A 173 -17.49 -7.63 -20.14
N ARG A 174 -17.36 -6.42 -19.61
CA ARG A 174 -16.11 -5.67 -19.53
C ARG A 174 -15.74 -5.42 -18.08
N VAL A 175 -14.47 -5.62 -17.77
CA VAL A 175 -13.97 -5.58 -16.38
C VAL A 175 -12.72 -4.73 -16.34
N ASP A 176 -12.67 -3.81 -15.39
CA ASP A 176 -11.48 -3.04 -15.06
C ASP A 176 -10.63 -3.85 -14.08
N GLN A 177 -9.44 -4.27 -14.55
CA GLN A 177 -8.49 -5.09 -13.80
C GLN A 177 -7.22 -4.30 -13.43
N SER A 178 -7.26 -2.97 -13.50
CA SER A 178 -6.11 -2.08 -13.28
C SER A 178 -5.39 -2.32 -11.95
N ILE A 179 -6.10 -2.71 -10.89
CA ILE A 179 -5.51 -3.03 -9.58
C ILE A 179 -4.56 -4.25 -9.61
N LEU A 180 -4.73 -5.17 -10.56
CA LEU A 180 -3.93 -6.40 -10.68
C LEU A 180 -2.99 -6.36 -11.88
N THR A 181 -3.31 -5.59 -12.93
CA THR A 181 -2.55 -5.56 -14.19
C THR A 181 -1.81 -4.24 -14.41
N GLY A 182 -2.16 -3.17 -13.70
CA GLY A 182 -1.69 -1.81 -13.96
C GLY A 182 -2.28 -1.16 -15.23
N GLU A 183 -3.11 -1.89 -15.99
CA GLU A 183 -3.69 -1.41 -17.24
C GLU A 183 -5.12 -0.91 -17.00
N SER A 184 -5.38 0.37 -17.34
CA SER A 184 -6.70 1.00 -17.17
C SER A 184 -7.73 0.62 -18.25
N VAL A 185 -7.36 -0.20 -19.24
CA VAL A 185 -8.26 -0.59 -20.32
C VAL A 185 -9.12 -1.77 -19.87
N SER A 186 -10.44 -1.63 -20.00
CA SER A 186 -11.36 -2.71 -19.63
C SER A 186 -11.19 -3.93 -20.53
N VAL A 187 -11.12 -5.12 -19.93
CA VAL A 187 -10.92 -6.39 -20.64
C VAL A 187 -12.26 -7.08 -20.86
N ILE A 188 -12.48 -7.59 -22.08
CA ILE A 188 -13.66 -8.42 -22.40
C ILE A 188 -13.47 -9.83 -21.85
N LYS A 189 -14.49 -10.33 -21.17
CA LYS A 189 -14.50 -11.67 -20.58
C LYS A 189 -15.38 -12.64 -21.35
N HIS A 190 -15.06 -13.93 -21.25
CA HIS A 190 -15.72 -15.06 -21.92
C HIS A 190 -15.97 -16.21 -20.93
N THR A 191 -16.75 -17.22 -21.33
CA THR A 191 -17.05 -18.38 -20.46
C THR A 191 -16.21 -19.61 -20.78
N ASP A 192 -15.53 -19.64 -21.93
CA ASP A 192 -14.75 -20.80 -22.38
C ASP A 192 -13.54 -21.08 -21.47
N PRO A 193 -13.15 -22.35 -21.29
CA PRO A 193 -11.94 -22.70 -20.54
C PRO A 193 -10.69 -22.15 -21.23
N VAL A 194 -9.73 -21.69 -20.41
CA VAL A 194 -8.41 -21.26 -20.88
C VAL A 194 -7.45 -22.46 -20.73
N PRO A 195 -6.93 -23.05 -21.81
CA PRO A 195 -6.24 -24.34 -21.73
C PRO A 195 -4.97 -24.35 -20.87
N ASP A 196 -4.26 -23.22 -20.80
CA ASP A 196 -2.98 -23.13 -20.10
C ASP A 196 -3.15 -23.12 -18.57
N PRO A 197 -2.67 -24.15 -17.84
CA PRO A 197 -2.69 -24.16 -16.39
C PRO A 197 -1.85 -23.06 -15.74
N ARG A 198 -0.86 -22.52 -16.46
CA ARG A 198 0.06 -21.48 -15.98
C ARG A 198 -0.27 -20.09 -16.54
N ALA A 199 -1.46 -19.93 -17.12
CA ALA A 199 -1.94 -18.65 -17.63
C ALA A 199 -1.81 -17.57 -16.55
N VAL A 200 -1.23 -16.42 -16.93
CA VAL A 200 -1.17 -15.23 -16.09
C VAL A 200 -2.57 -14.64 -15.90
N ASN A 201 -2.75 -13.77 -14.91
CA ASN A 201 -4.07 -13.21 -14.60
C ASN A 201 -4.72 -12.45 -15.77
N GLN A 202 -3.92 -11.87 -16.66
CA GLN A 202 -4.39 -11.23 -17.90
C GLN A 202 -5.03 -12.22 -18.89
N ASP A 203 -4.50 -13.44 -18.97
CA ASP A 203 -4.97 -14.47 -19.92
C ASP A 203 -6.20 -15.23 -19.41
N LYS A 204 -6.48 -15.18 -18.10
CA LYS A 204 -7.67 -15.77 -17.47
C LYS A 204 -8.94 -14.97 -17.82
N LYS A 205 -9.33 -14.99 -19.10
CA LYS A 205 -10.49 -14.27 -19.66
C LYS A 205 -11.84 -14.79 -19.17
N ASN A 206 -11.86 -15.92 -18.47
CA ASN A 206 -13.05 -16.51 -17.87
C ASN A 206 -13.15 -16.38 -16.35
N MET A 207 -12.20 -15.64 -15.77
CA MET A 207 -12.13 -15.34 -14.35
C MET A 207 -12.42 -13.88 -14.08
N LEU A 208 -12.99 -13.64 -12.92
CA LEU A 208 -13.08 -12.35 -12.27
C LEU A 208 -12.35 -12.43 -10.94
N PHE A 209 -11.67 -11.35 -10.59
CA PHE A 209 -10.81 -11.34 -9.43
C PHE A 209 -11.36 -10.39 -8.37
N SER A 210 -11.25 -10.77 -7.11
CA SER A 210 -11.68 -9.95 -5.98
C SER A 210 -11.06 -8.54 -6.05
N GLY A 211 -11.87 -7.52 -5.75
CA GLY A 211 -11.45 -6.11 -5.77
C GLY A 211 -11.52 -5.44 -7.17
N THR A 212 -11.61 -6.20 -8.26
CA THR A 212 -11.80 -5.63 -9.62
C THR A 212 -13.21 -5.09 -9.81
N ASN A 213 -13.42 -4.17 -10.75
CA ASN A 213 -14.71 -3.52 -10.98
C ASN A 213 -15.33 -3.93 -12.33
N ILE A 214 -16.65 -4.11 -12.37
CA ILE A 214 -17.36 -4.35 -13.63
C ILE A 214 -17.61 -3.02 -14.35
N ALA A 215 -16.89 -2.82 -15.46
CA ALA A 215 -17.02 -1.61 -16.29
C ALA A 215 -18.32 -1.64 -17.10
N ALA A 216 -18.71 -2.79 -17.66
CA ALA A 216 -19.97 -2.92 -18.39
C ALA A 216 -20.48 -4.37 -18.41
N GLY A 217 -21.80 -4.51 -18.50
CA GLY A 217 -22.47 -5.79 -18.65
C GLY A 217 -23.00 -6.38 -17.34
N LYS A 218 -23.50 -7.61 -17.45
CA LYS A 218 -24.07 -8.39 -16.37
C LYS A 218 -23.72 -9.86 -16.57
N ALA A 219 -23.27 -10.52 -15.52
CA ALA A 219 -22.90 -11.93 -15.57
C ALA A 219 -23.25 -12.66 -14.27
N MET A 220 -23.21 -13.99 -14.38
CA MET A 220 -23.26 -14.92 -13.28
C MET A 220 -21.97 -15.75 -13.27
N GLY A 221 -21.57 -16.16 -12.08
CA GLY A 221 -20.42 -17.02 -11.91
C GLY A 221 -20.47 -17.80 -10.60
N VAL A 222 -19.54 -18.73 -10.46
CA VAL A 222 -19.34 -19.52 -9.24
C VAL A 222 -18.07 -19.07 -8.55
N VAL A 223 -18.14 -18.86 -7.24
CA VAL A 223 -16.99 -18.46 -6.43
C VAL A 223 -16.02 -19.63 -6.30
N VAL A 224 -14.74 -19.43 -6.60
CA VAL A 224 -13.72 -20.49 -6.60
C VAL A 224 -12.68 -20.34 -5.51
N ALA A 225 -12.45 -19.11 -5.05
CA ALA A 225 -11.58 -18.77 -3.93
C ALA A 225 -12.09 -17.51 -3.21
N THR A 226 -11.83 -17.44 -1.91
CA THR A 226 -12.26 -16.38 -0.98
C THR A 226 -11.14 -16.03 -0.01
N GLY A 227 -11.16 -14.81 0.54
CA GLY A 227 -10.17 -14.32 1.51
C GLY A 227 -8.74 -14.40 0.98
N VAL A 228 -7.83 -14.94 1.80
CA VAL A 228 -6.39 -15.10 1.48
C VAL A 228 -6.11 -15.95 0.24
N ASN A 229 -7.04 -16.82 -0.16
CA ASN A 229 -6.84 -17.70 -1.32
C ASN A 229 -7.10 -17.01 -2.67
N THR A 230 -7.61 -15.78 -2.66
CA THR A 230 -7.82 -14.98 -3.87
C THR A 230 -6.51 -14.41 -4.42
N GLU A 231 -6.49 -13.94 -5.66
CA GLU A 231 -5.30 -13.28 -6.21
C GLU A 231 -4.88 -12.03 -5.40
N ILE A 232 -5.84 -11.21 -4.93
CA ILE A 232 -5.54 -10.08 -4.02
C ILE A 232 -5.10 -10.56 -2.63
N GLY A 233 -5.61 -11.70 -2.17
CA GLY A 233 -5.20 -12.34 -0.93
C GLY A 233 -3.76 -12.84 -0.95
N LYS A 234 -3.32 -13.44 -2.07
CA LYS A 234 -1.92 -13.83 -2.27
C LYS A 234 -0.99 -12.62 -2.25
N ILE A 235 -1.38 -11.53 -2.92
CA ILE A 235 -0.61 -10.27 -2.89
C ILE A 235 -0.50 -9.76 -1.46
N ARG A 236 -1.60 -9.78 -0.68
CA ARG A 236 -1.55 -9.43 0.74
C ARG A 236 -0.58 -10.33 1.51
N ASP A 237 -0.68 -11.65 1.39
CA ASP A 237 0.16 -12.56 2.16
C ASP A 237 1.65 -12.38 1.81
N GLU A 238 1.99 -12.10 0.55
CA GLU A 238 3.35 -11.71 0.14
C GLU A 238 3.79 -10.37 0.76
N MET A 239 2.89 -9.38 0.83
CA MET A 239 3.16 -8.11 1.50
C MET A 239 3.39 -8.29 3.01
N VAL A 240 2.60 -9.14 3.68
CA VAL A 240 2.72 -9.41 5.13
C VAL A 240 3.98 -10.24 5.43
N ALA A 241 4.33 -11.20 4.57
CA ALA A 241 5.53 -12.01 4.73
C ALA A 241 6.83 -11.20 4.54
N THR A 242 6.74 -10.01 3.94
CA THR A 242 7.89 -9.14 3.74
C THR A 242 8.18 -8.37 5.04
N GLU A 243 9.17 -8.84 5.80
CA GLU A 243 9.66 -8.09 6.96
C GLU A 243 10.21 -6.72 6.54
N GLN A 244 9.83 -5.68 7.26
CA GLN A 244 10.41 -4.36 7.05
C GLN A 244 11.87 -4.36 7.51
N GLU A 245 12.79 -4.27 6.56
CA GLU A 245 14.21 -4.08 6.88
C GLU A 245 14.44 -2.71 7.53
N ARG A 246 15.30 -2.67 8.56
CA ARG A 246 15.74 -1.43 9.19
C ARG A 246 16.55 -0.59 8.20
N THR A 247 16.35 0.72 8.22
CA THR A 247 17.10 1.65 7.35
C THR A 247 18.61 1.61 7.64
N PRO A 248 19.48 1.96 6.67
CA PRO A 248 20.93 2.02 6.89
C PRO A 248 21.33 2.89 8.09
N LEU A 249 20.65 4.03 8.28
CA LEU A 249 20.87 4.88 9.45
C LEU A 249 20.46 4.19 10.76
N GLN A 250 19.30 3.53 10.81
CA GLN A 250 18.87 2.77 11.99
C GLN A 250 19.86 1.66 12.33
N GLN A 251 20.31 0.87 11.34
CA GLN A 251 21.33 -0.16 11.55
C GLN A 251 22.62 0.42 12.15
N LYS A 252 23.06 1.59 11.66
CA LYS A 252 24.24 2.28 12.21
C LYS A 252 24.02 2.85 13.61
N LEU A 253 22.81 3.28 13.94
CA LEU A 253 22.46 3.70 15.30
C LEU A 253 22.44 2.51 16.27
N ASP A 254 21.93 1.36 15.83
CA ASP A 254 21.93 0.12 16.61
C ASP A 254 23.38 -0.36 16.86
N GLU A 255 24.20 -0.41 15.81
CA GLU A 255 25.64 -0.72 15.91
C GLU A 255 26.35 0.25 16.87
N PHE A 256 26.06 1.55 16.75
CA PHE A 256 26.61 2.58 17.64
C PHE A 256 26.16 2.36 19.10
N GLY A 257 24.88 2.04 19.32
CA GLY A 257 24.33 1.76 20.64
C GLY A 257 24.97 0.53 21.30
N GLU A 258 25.19 -0.55 20.54
CA GLU A 258 25.91 -1.73 21.02
C GLU A 258 27.37 -1.43 21.36
N GLN A 259 28.07 -0.68 20.50
CA GLN A 259 29.46 -0.29 20.74
C GLN A 259 29.58 0.59 21.98
N LEU A 260 28.70 1.59 22.10
CA LEU A 260 28.65 2.48 23.25
C LEU A 260 28.37 1.70 24.55
N SER A 261 27.42 0.76 24.53
CA SER A 261 27.12 -0.11 25.67
C SER A 261 28.32 -0.94 26.12
N LYS A 262 29.09 -1.50 25.18
CA LYS A 262 30.33 -2.24 25.46
C LYS A 262 31.39 -1.33 26.08
N VAL A 263 31.56 -0.11 25.56
CA VAL A 263 32.51 0.88 26.08
C VAL A 263 32.13 1.32 27.50
N ILE A 264 30.87 1.68 27.75
CA ILE A 264 30.36 2.06 29.08
C ILE A 264 30.58 0.92 30.07
N SER A 265 30.21 -0.31 29.71
CA SER A 265 30.39 -1.48 30.58
C SER A 265 31.86 -1.70 30.94
N LEU A 266 32.78 -1.58 29.97
CA LEU A 266 34.21 -1.71 30.20
C LEU A 266 34.74 -0.60 31.12
N ILE A 267 34.33 0.65 30.92
CA ILE A 267 34.73 1.77 31.79
C ILE A 267 34.20 1.57 33.21
N CYS A 268 32.93 1.15 33.39
CA CYS A 268 32.36 0.87 34.70
C CYS A 268 33.16 -0.22 35.44
N ILE A 269 33.51 -1.32 34.76
CA ILE A 269 34.34 -2.38 35.36
C ILE A 269 35.75 -1.86 35.67
N ALA A 270 36.36 -1.08 34.78
CA ALA A 270 37.70 -0.51 35.00
C ALA A 270 37.72 0.44 36.20
N VAL A 271 36.74 1.35 36.30
CA VAL A 271 36.57 2.26 37.44
C VAL A 271 36.38 1.46 38.72
N TRP A 272 35.59 0.38 38.70
CA TRP A 272 35.44 -0.49 39.87
C TRP A 272 36.77 -1.11 40.29
N ILE A 273 37.49 -1.75 39.36
CA ILE A 273 38.76 -2.45 39.65
C ILE A 273 39.82 -1.49 40.19
N ILE A 274 39.95 -0.29 39.61
CA ILE A 274 40.92 0.72 40.05
C ILE A 274 40.59 1.18 41.48
N ASN A 275 39.31 1.39 41.77
CA ASN A 275 38.89 1.98 43.03
C ASN A 275 38.65 0.97 44.15
N ILE A 276 38.60 -0.34 43.87
CA ILE A 276 38.34 -1.37 44.90
C ILE A 276 39.33 -1.32 46.07
N GLY A 277 40.59 -0.93 45.82
CA GLY A 277 41.61 -0.74 46.85
C GLY A 277 41.37 0.49 47.74
N HIS A 278 40.64 1.48 47.23
CA HIS A 278 40.31 2.74 47.89
C HIS A 278 38.94 2.72 48.59
N PHE A 279 38.20 1.61 48.53
CA PHE A 279 36.88 1.49 49.18
C PHE A 279 36.95 1.57 50.71
N ASN A 280 38.13 1.30 51.30
CA ASN A 280 38.38 1.40 52.73
C ASN A 280 39.02 2.74 53.14
N ASP A 281 39.16 3.72 52.24
CA ASP A 281 39.79 4.99 52.58
C ASP A 281 38.96 5.77 53.62
N PRO A 282 39.61 6.37 54.63
CA PRO A 282 38.94 7.10 55.71
C PRO A 282 38.16 8.34 55.22
N VAL A 283 38.43 8.81 54.00
CA VAL A 283 37.72 9.92 53.34
C VAL A 283 36.22 9.63 53.17
N HIS A 284 35.82 8.36 53.06
CA HIS A 284 34.42 7.93 52.87
C HIS A 284 33.74 7.49 54.19
N GLY A 285 34.36 7.76 55.35
CA GLY A 285 33.83 7.42 56.67
C GLY A 285 34.11 5.98 57.12
N GLY A 286 35.08 5.28 56.50
CA GLY A 286 35.59 3.98 56.96
C GLY A 286 34.68 2.77 56.69
N SER A 287 33.53 2.96 56.05
CA SER A 287 32.60 1.89 55.70
C SER A 287 32.71 1.51 54.23
N TRP A 288 33.08 0.25 53.95
CA TRP A 288 33.19 -0.32 52.60
C TRP A 288 31.94 -0.08 51.73
N ILE A 289 30.76 -0.12 52.36
CA ILE A 289 29.45 0.13 51.72
C ILE A 289 29.35 1.57 51.18
N ARG A 290 29.84 2.58 51.92
CA ARG A 290 29.76 3.99 51.48
C ARG A 290 30.72 4.26 50.33
N GLY A 291 31.91 3.67 50.36
CA GLY A 291 32.85 3.71 49.23
C GLY A 291 32.27 3.06 47.97
N ALA A 292 31.69 1.87 48.10
CA ALA A 292 31.04 1.17 46.99
C ALA A 292 29.89 2.01 46.38
N ILE A 293 29.04 2.60 47.22
CA ILE A 293 27.95 3.49 46.77
C ILE A 293 28.50 4.72 46.02
N TYR A 294 29.56 5.34 46.52
CA TYR A 294 30.16 6.53 45.90
C TYR A 294 30.71 6.24 44.48
N TYR A 295 31.51 5.18 44.34
CA TYR A 295 32.06 4.80 43.04
C TYR A 295 30.99 4.25 42.09
N PHE A 296 29.94 3.62 42.63
CA PHE A 296 28.79 3.22 41.85
C PHE A 296 28.01 4.44 41.31
N LYS A 297 27.83 5.49 42.12
CA LYS A 297 27.22 6.75 41.68
C LYS A 297 28.02 7.42 40.57
N ILE A 298 29.36 7.36 40.64
CA ILE A 298 30.24 7.83 39.56
C ILE A 298 30.04 7.00 38.28
N ALA A 299 29.93 5.68 38.40
CA ALA A 299 29.70 4.79 37.25
C ALA A 299 28.35 5.10 36.56
N VAL A 300 27.29 5.32 37.34
CA VAL A 300 25.97 5.73 36.82
C VAL A 300 26.04 7.11 36.16
N ALA A 301 26.64 8.10 36.81
CA ALA A 301 26.79 9.44 36.24
C ALA A 301 27.59 9.43 34.93
N LEU A 302 28.62 8.58 34.84
CA LEU A 302 29.41 8.40 33.63
C LEU A 302 28.62 7.70 32.52
N ALA A 303 27.79 6.72 32.87
CA ALA A 303 26.90 6.07 31.91
C ALA A 303 25.88 7.06 31.32
N VAL A 304 25.22 7.87 32.16
CA VAL A 304 24.28 8.92 31.71
C VAL A 304 24.99 9.96 30.83
N ALA A 305 26.18 10.41 31.25
CA ALA A 305 26.95 11.41 30.49
C ALA A 305 27.41 10.92 29.11
N ALA A 306 27.54 9.61 28.91
CA ALA A 306 27.97 9.02 27.66
C ALA A 306 26.82 8.82 26.64
N ILE A 307 25.57 8.79 27.09
CA ILE A 307 24.41 8.50 26.23
C ILE A 307 23.94 9.79 25.56
N PRO A 308 23.92 9.88 24.22
CA PRO A 308 23.43 11.07 23.53
C PRO A 308 21.89 11.06 23.47
N GLU A 309 21.24 11.30 24.60
CA GLU A 309 19.78 11.25 24.75
C GLU A 309 19.02 12.20 23.80
N GLY A 310 19.66 13.28 23.36
CA GLY A 310 19.10 14.22 22.39
C GLY A 310 19.15 13.75 20.92
N LEU A 311 19.90 12.69 20.61
CA LEU A 311 20.12 12.24 19.24
C LEU A 311 18.83 11.83 18.52
N PRO A 312 17.93 11.01 19.11
CA PRO A 312 16.66 10.67 18.47
C PRO A 312 15.82 11.91 18.13
N ALA A 313 15.72 12.87 19.06
CA ALA A 313 14.97 14.10 18.85
C ALA A 313 15.54 14.96 17.71
N VAL A 314 16.87 15.06 17.62
CA VAL A 314 17.55 15.80 16.54
C VAL A 314 17.32 15.12 15.19
N ILE A 315 17.46 13.79 15.12
CA ILE A 315 17.23 13.02 13.89
C ILE A 315 15.79 13.18 13.43
N THR A 316 14.80 12.96 14.31
CA THR A 316 13.38 13.11 13.97
C THR A 316 13.07 14.53 13.48
N THR A 317 13.60 15.56 14.14
CA THR A 317 13.40 16.96 13.72
C THR A 317 14.01 17.23 12.35
N CYS A 318 15.22 16.72 12.10
CA CYS A 318 15.89 16.85 10.81
C CYS A 318 15.10 16.16 9.68
N LEU A 319 14.65 14.92 9.90
CA LEU A 319 13.84 14.15 8.96
C LEU A 319 12.49 14.82 8.70
N ALA A 320 11.82 15.34 9.73
CA ALA A 320 10.55 16.05 9.58
C ALA A 320 10.69 17.34 8.74
N LEU A 321 11.77 18.10 8.94
CA LEU A 321 12.09 19.25 8.10
C LEU A 321 12.40 18.84 6.66
N GLY A 322 13.09 17.70 6.47
CA GLY A 322 13.33 17.08 5.17
C GLY A 322 12.04 16.71 4.44
N THR A 323 11.13 16.01 5.13
CA THR A 323 9.80 15.66 4.63
C THR A 323 9.01 16.88 4.20
N ARG A 324 9.01 17.96 5.01
CA ARG A 324 8.35 19.22 4.65
C ARG A 324 8.95 19.87 3.39
N ARG A 325 10.27 19.79 3.19
CA ARG A 325 10.93 20.29 1.97
C ARG A 325 10.58 19.44 0.75
N MET A 326 10.45 18.12 0.90
CA MET A 326 10.06 17.21 -0.18
C MET A 326 8.59 17.34 -0.57
N ALA A 327 7.70 17.54 0.39
CA ALA A 327 6.28 17.78 0.11
C ALA A 327 6.07 19.01 -0.80
N LYS A 328 6.86 20.08 -0.61
CA LYS A 328 6.86 21.26 -1.50
C LYS A 328 7.30 20.96 -2.95
N LYS A 329 7.92 19.80 -3.19
CA LYS A 329 8.34 19.32 -4.51
C LYS A 329 7.48 18.13 -4.99
N ASN A 330 6.25 18.02 -4.48
CA ASN A 330 5.29 16.95 -4.80
C ASN A 330 5.74 15.54 -4.41
N ALA A 331 6.69 15.41 -3.47
CA ALA A 331 7.12 14.13 -2.92
C ALA A 331 6.54 13.95 -1.51
N ILE A 332 5.49 13.15 -1.39
CA ILE A 332 4.82 12.85 -0.12
C ILE A 332 5.51 11.65 0.53
N VAL A 333 6.25 11.89 1.60
CA VAL A 333 6.94 10.83 2.36
C VAL A 333 6.01 10.32 3.46
N ARG A 334 5.72 9.01 3.44
CA ARG A 334 4.85 8.34 4.42
C ARG A 334 5.60 7.93 5.70
N SER A 335 6.89 7.61 5.60
CA SER A 335 7.74 7.18 6.72
C SER A 335 8.98 8.07 6.82
N LEU A 336 9.21 8.66 8.00
CA LEU A 336 10.31 9.63 8.20
C LEU A 336 11.70 9.05 7.89
N PRO A 337 12.05 7.81 8.29
CA PRO A 337 13.32 7.20 7.90
C PRO A 337 13.54 7.08 6.38
N SER A 338 12.48 6.96 5.57
CA SER A 338 12.60 6.83 4.11
C SER A 338 13.24 8.04 3.43
N VAL A 339 13.25 9.21 4.08
CA VAL A 339 13.93 10.42 3.59
C VAL A 339 15.43 10.18 3.40
N GLU A 340 16.05 9.46 4.34
CA GLU A 340 17.48 9.14 4.29
C GLU A 340 17.76 8.04 3.28
N THR A 341 16.95 6.99 3.29
CA THR A 341 17.16 5.80 2.47
C THR A 341 17.02 6.11 0.98
N LEU A 342 16.18 7.08 0.62
CA LEU A 342 16.09 7.60 -0.75
C LEU A 342 17.43 8.20 -1.23
N GLY A 343 18.22 8.79 -0.33
CA GLY A 343 19.56 9.30 -0.64
C GLY A 343 20.59 8.21 -0.94
N CYS A 344 20.37 7.00 -0.43
CA CYS A 344 21.24 5.83 -0.59
C CYS A 344 20.79 4.90 -1.73
N THR A 345 19.78 5.30 -2.52
CA THR A 345 19.21 4.46 -3.58
C THR A 345 20.21 4.20 -4.70
N SER A 346 20.51 2.93 -4.95
CA SER A 346 21.44 2.49 -6.01
C SER A 346 20.76 2.05 -7.31
N VAL A 347 19.51 1.56 -7.21
CA VAL A 347 18.71 1.08 -8.33
C VAL A 347 17.30 1.64 -8.20
N ILE A 348 16.77 2.20 -9.27
CA ILE A 348 15.38 2.67 -9.35
C ILE A 348 14.62 1.76 -10.29
N CYS A 349 13.75 0.92 -9.74
CA CYS A 349 12.77 0.16 -10.50
C CYS A 349 11.51 1.01 -10.63
N SER A 350 11.21 1.47 -11.85
CA SER A 350 10.02 2.28 -12.12
C SER A 350 9.05 1.50 -12.98
N ASP A 351 7.77 1.54 -12.63
CA ASP A 351 6.71 1.13 -13.56
C ASP A 351 6.70 2.06 -14.78
N LYS A 352 6.25 1.55 -15.91
CA LYS A 352 6.13 2.29 -17.17
C LYS A 352 4.87 3.13 -17.17
N THR A 353 3.71 2.49 -17.05
CA THR A 353 2.41 3.12 -17.33
C THR A 353 1.99 4.00 -16.16
N GLY A 354 1.79 5.30 -16.41
CA GLY A 354 1.38 6.25 -15.36
C GLY A 354 2.52 6.75 -14.46
N THR A 355 3.74 6.21 -14.61
CA THR A 355 4.94 6.71 -13.92
C THR A 355 5.97 7.27 -14.90
N LEU A 356 6.52 6.46 -15.81
CA LEU A 356 7.41 6.96 -16.88
C LEU A 356 6.62 7.60 -18.04
N THR A 357 5.40 7.12 -18.28
CA THR A 357 4.50 7.67 -19.29
C THR A 357 3.35 8.41 -18.62
N THR A 358 2.77 9.38 -19.32
CA THR A 358 1.60 10.14 -18.87
C THR A 358 0.31 9.30 -18.78
N ASN A 359 0.36 8.01 -19.15
CA ASN A 359 -0.80 7.15 -19.36
C ASN A 359 -1.84 7.78 -20.31
N GLN A 360 -1.37 8.56 -21.29
CA GLN A 360 -2.20 9.14 -22.35
C GLN A 360 -1.80 8.53 -23.68
N MET A 361 -2.68 7.70 -24.24
CA MET A 361 -2.45 7.08 -25.54
C MET A 361 -2.64 8.13 -26.65
N SER A 362 -1.61 8.34 -27.47
CA SER A 362 -1.68 9.23 -28.63
C SER A 362 -1.23 8.50 -29.89
N VAL A 363 -1.91 8.74 -31.01
CA VAL A 363 -1.52 8.22 -32.32
C VAL A 363 -0.42 9.12 -32.86
N CYS A 364 0.78 8.58 -33.08
CA CYS A 364 1.93 9.37 -33.56
C CYS A 364 2.18 9.23 -35.06
N ARG A 365 1.76 8.11 -35.66
CA ARG A 365 1.96 7.78 -37.08
C ARG A 365 0.75 7.03 -37.62
N MET A 366 0.45 7.25 -38.90
CA MET A 366 -0.55 6.48 -39.65
C MET A 366 -0.10 6.35 -41.10
N PHE A 367 -0.60 5.35 -41.81
CA PHE A 367 -0.32 5.20 -43.24
C PHE A 367 -1.56 4.72 -43.99
N ILE A 368 -1.61 5.02 -45.28
CA ILE A 368 -2.59 4.50 -46.23
C ILE A 368 -1.87 3.97 -47.47
N LEU A 369 -2.56 3.16 -48.26
CA LEU A 369 -2.08 2.76 -49.59
C LEU A 369 -2.09 3.99 -50.51
N ASP A 370 -0.97 4.23 -51.21
CA ASP A 370 -0.87 5.28 -52.22
C ASP A 370 -1.18 4.71 -53.61
N LYS A 371 -0.37 3.73 -54.04
CA LYS A 371 -0.51 3.09 -55.36
C LYS A 371 -0.06 1.64 -55.31
N VAL A 372 -0.81 0.78 -55.98
CA VAL A 372 -0.46 -0.64 -56.22
C VAL A 372 -0.37 -0.87 -57.72
N GLU A 373 0.82 -1.20 -58.23
CA GLU A 373 1.08 -1.52 -59.63
C GLU A 373 1.85 -2.84 -59.75
N GLY A 374 1.17 -3.90 -60.20
CA GLY A 374 1.76 -5.24 -60.29
C GLY A 374 2.29 -5.70 -58.93
N ASP A 375 3.59 -6.00 -58.88
CA ASP A 375 4.28 -6.43 -57.65
C ASP A 375 4.79 -5.25 -56.79
N THR A 376 4.59 -3.99 -57.22
CA THR A 376 5.03 -2.80 -56.48
C THR A 376 3.87 -2.16 -55.72
N CYS A 377 4.09 -1.94 -54.42
CA CYS A 377 3.13 -1.31 -53.51
C CYS A 377 3.80 -0.12 -52.82
N SER A 378 3.16 1.05 -52.90
CA SER A 378 3.62 2.30 -52.27
C SER A 378 2.64 2.76 -51.20
N LEU A 379 3.17 3.30 -50.10
CA LEU A 379 2.40 3.75 -48.95
C LEU A 379 2.60 5.25 -48.76
N ASN A 380 1.51 5.93 -48.40
CA ASN A 380 1.57 7.29 -47.89
C ASN A 380 1.62 7.24 -46.37
N GLU A 381 2.76 7.62 -45.80
CA GLU A 381 2.95 7.70 -44.36
C GLU A 381 2.78 9.15 -43.85
N PHE A 382 2.16 9.29 -42.69
CA PHE A 382 1.90 10.55 -42.02
C PHE A 382 2.34 10.50 -40.57
N THR A 383 2.77 11.64 -40.05
CA THR A 383 3.08 11.84 -38.62
C THR A 383 2.06 12.80 -38.01
N ILE A 384 1.76 12.61 -36.73
CA ILE A 384 0.75 13.39 -36.00
C ILE A 384 1.44 13.99 -34.78
N THR A 385 1.25 15.29 -34.58
CA THR A 385 1.75 16.00 -33.40
C THR A 385 0.71 16.03 -32.28
N GLY A 386 1.17 16.13 -31.03
CA GLY A 386 0.32 16.09 -29.84
C GLY A 386 0.50 14.81 -29.02
N SER A 387 0.80 14.97 -27.73
CA SER A 387 1.05 13.87 -26.79
C SER A 387 -0.04 13.69 -25.74
N THR A 388 -1.18 14.37 -25.92
CA THR A 388 -2.29 14.38 -24.97
C THR A 388 -3.61 14.10 -25.68
N TYR A 389 -4.68 13.90 -24.90
CA TYR A 389 -6.04 13.77 -25.44
C TYR A 389 -6.66 15.09 -25.93
N ALA A 390 -6.02 16.23 -25.68
CA ALA A 390 -6.50 17.50 -26.21
C ALA A 390 -6.48 17.46 -27.74
N PRO A 391 -7.54 17.92 -28.44
CA PRO A 391 -7.59 17.96 -29.90
C PRO A 391 -6.74 19.11 -30.45
N ILE A 392 -5.46 19.16 -30.06
CA ILE A 392 -4.48 20.18 -30.41
C ILE A 392 -3.28 19.45 -31.00
N GLY A 393 -3.16 19.52 -32.32
CA GLY A 393 -2.16 18.82 -33.09
C GLY A 393 -2.39 19.00 -34.59
N GLU A 394 -1.36 18.72 -35.36
CA GLU A 394 -1.34 18.80 -36.82
C GLU A 394 -0.83 17.49 -37.43
N VAL A 395 -1.33 17.16 -38.62
CA VAL A 395 -0.91 16.00 -39.41
C VAL A 395 0.11 16.45 -40.45
N HIS A 396 1.26 15.79 -40.48
CA HIS A 396 2.36 16.08 -41.38
C HIS A 396 2.60 14.92 -42.36
N LYS A 397 3.08 15.27 -43.56
CA LYS A 397 3.69 14.35 -44.53
C LYS A 397 5.05 14.94 -44.91
N ASP A 398 6.12 14.15 -44.83
CA ASP A 398 7.49 14.61 -45.08
C ASP A 398 7.83 15.92 -44.32
N ASP A 399 7.47 15.96 -43.03
CA ASP A 399 7.61 17.10 -42.11
C ASP A 399 6.88 18.39 -42.51
N LYS A 400 5.91 18.31 -43.43
CA LYS A 400 5.08 19.46 -43.83
C LYS A 400 3.63 19.24 -43.44
N PRO A 401 2.93 20.28 -42.93
CA PRO A 401 1.52 20.16 -42.57
C PRO A 401 0.68 19.92 -43.83
N VAL A 402 -0.21 18.93 -43.74
CA VAL A 402 -1.11 18.53 -44.82
C VAL A 402 -2.55 18.58 -44.37
N LYS A 403 -3.47 18.82 -45.32
CA LYS A 403 -4.90 18.77 -45.04
C LYS A 403 -5.42 17.36 -45.32
N CYS A 404 -5.87 16.66 -44.28
CA CYS A 404 -6.29 15.25 -44.38
C CYS A 404 -7.39 15.01 -45.42
N HIS A 405 -8.29 15.99 -45.64
CA HIS A 405 -9.38 15.88 -46.62
C HIS A 405 -8.91 15.80 -48.08
N GLN A 406 -7.60 15.97 -48.36
CA GLN A 406 -7.03 15.81 -49.70
C GLN A 406 -6.75 14.35 -50.05
N TYR A 407 -6.83 13.45 -49.08
CA TYR A 407 -6.57 12.02 -49.24
C TYR A 407 -7.83 11.23 -48.89
N ASP A 408 -8.49 10.63 -49.88
CA ASP A 408 -9.73 9.87 -49.67
C ASP A 408 -9.54 8.73 -48.65
N GLY A 409 -8.40 8.06 -48.69
CA GLY A 409 -8.04 7.03 -47.72
C GLY A 409 -7.95 7.54 -46.27
N LEU A 410 -7.56 8.80 -46.04
CA LEU A 410 -7.57 9.38 -44.69
C LEU A 410 -8.99 9.72 -44.22
N VAL A 411 -9.90 10.07 -45.13
CA VAL A 411 -11.32 10.31 -44.81
C VAL A 411 -11.98 9.00 -44.36
N GLU A 412 -11.72 7.91 -45.08
CA GLU A 412 -12.21 6.59 -44.70
C GLU A 412 -11.57 6.10 -43.39
N LEU A 413 -10.25 6.27 -43.22
CA LEU A 413 -9.56 5.94 -41.96
C LEU A 413 -10.16 6.69 -40.77
N ALA A 414 -10.38 8.01 -40.90
CA ALA A 414 -11.02 8.81 -39.87
C ALA A 414 -12.46 8.35 -39.58
N THR A 415 -13.19 7.93 -40.61
CA THR A 415 -14.55 7.37 -40.46
C THR A 415 -14.53 6.06 -39.68
N ILE A 416 -13.58 5.17 -39.98
CA ILE A 416 -13.38 3.92 -39.23
C ILE A 416 -13.02 4.22 -37.77
N CYS A 417 -12.07 5.13 -37.52
CA CYS A 417 -11.66 5.51 -36.17
C CYS A 417 -12.78 6.18 -35.36
N ALA A 418 -13.72 6.86 -36.01
CA ALA A 418 -14.86 7.48 -35.35
C ALA A 418 -16.00 6.49 -35.09
N LEU A 419 -16.30 5.59 -36.02
CA LEU A 419 -17.43 4.66 -35.92
C LEU A 419 -17.09 3.36 -35.17
N CYS A 420 -15.86 2.85 -35.32
CA CYS A 420 -15.38 1.66 -34.64
C CYS A 420 -14.70 2.03 -33.31
N ASN A 421 -15.34 2.90 -32.53
CA ASN A 421 -14.80 3.39 -31.27
C ASN A 421 -15.93 3.57 -30.25
N ASP A 422 -15.74 3.02 -29.06
CA ASP A 422 -16.69 3.11 -27.95
C ASP A 422 -16.37 4.28 -26.99
N SER A 423 -15.37 5.09 -27.32
CA SER A 423 -14.83 6.13 -26.46
C SER A 423 -15.12 7.52 -27.01
N ALA A 424 -15.27 8.50 -26.11
CA ALA A 424 -15.45 9.89 -26.46
C ALA A 424 -14.45 10.79 -25.71
N LEU A 425 -14.21 11.99 -26.21
CA LEU A 425 -13.46 13.03 -25.50
C LEU A 425 -14.44 13.87 -24.68
N ASP A 426 -14.15 14.04 -23.39
CA ASP A 426 -14.87 14.95 -22.51
C ASP A 426 -13.96 16.10 -22.05
N TYR A 427 -14.57 17.28 -21.89
CA TYR A 427 -13.89 18.48 -21.42
C TYR A 427 -14.33 18.80 -20.00
N ASN A 428 -13.38 18.74 -19.06
CA ASN A 428 -13.69 18.96 -17.66
C ASN A 428 -13.25 20.33 -17.17
N GLU A 429 -14.22 21.18 -16.87
CA GLU A 429 -14.01 22.54 -16.35
C GLU A 429 -13.49 22.55 -14.89
N VAL A 430 -13.89 21.57 -14.08
CA VAL A 430 -13.63 21.54 -12.63
C VAL A 430 -12.16 21.27 -12.30
N ARG A 431 -11.51 20.36 -13.01
CA ARG A 431 -10.09 20.03 -12.77
C ARG A 431 -9.16 21.17 -13.19
N LEU A 432 -9.61 22.03 -14.11
CA LEU A 432 -8.92 23.25 -14.50
C LEU A 432 -8.86 24.25 -13.34
N LEU A 433 -10.00 24.45 -12.65
CA LEU A 433 -10.10 25.31 -11.45
C LEU A 433 -9.28 24.78 -10.26
N ILE A 434 -9.20 23.46 -10.08
CA ILE A 434 -8.41 22.83 -9.01
C ILE A 434 -6.91 23.00 -9.26
N ASN A 435 -6.45 22.80 -10.51
CA ASN A 435 -5.04 22.99 -10.88
C ASN A 435 -4.60 24.46 -10.76
N GLU A 436 -5.48 25.41 -11.09
CA GLU A 436 -5.24 26.84 -10.87
C GLU A 436 -5.15 27.18 -9.37
N LYS A 437 -5.96 26.56 -8.50
CA LYS A 437 -5.91 26.77 -7.05
C LYS A 437 -4.69 26.15 -6.36
N LEU A 438 -4.09 25.10 -6.94
CA LEU A 438 -2.96 24.38 -6.35
C LEU A 438 -1.58 24.86 -6.85
N ASP A 439 -1.50 25.92 -7.67
CA ASP A 439 -0.25 26.40 -8.31
C ASP A 439 0.52 25.29 -9.08
N MET A 440 -0.17 24.21 -9.45
CA MET A 440 0.36 23.13 -10.29
C MET A 440 0.05 23.34 -11.78
N ALA A 441 -0.59 24.46 -12.12
CA ALA A 441 -1.00 24.78 -13.48
C ALA A 441 0.21 25.08 -14.37
N VAL A 442 0.44 24.23 -15.36
CA VAL A 442 1.19 24.62 -16.56
C VAL A 442 0.31 25.63 -17.30
N PRO A 443 0.78 26.84 -17.65
CA PRO A 443 -0.04 27.83 -18.32
C PRO A 443 -0.62 27.27 -19.63
N GLY A 444 -1.95 27.14 -19.72
CA GLY A 444 -2.67 26.68 -20.92
C GLY A 444 -3.12 25.22 -20.95
N SER A 445 -2.94 24.44 -19.87
CA SER A 445 -3.36 23.03 -19.84
C SER A 445 -4.88 22.87 -19.71
N ARG A 446 -5.60 22.86 -20.83
CA ARG A 446 -6.96 22.31 -20.90
C ARG A 446 -6.88 20.80 -20.65
N VAL A 447 -7.60 20.29 -19.66
CA VAL A 447 -7.51 18.88 -19.30
C VAL A 447 -8.65 18.11 -19.96
N TRP A 448 -8.28 17.24 -20.88
CA TRP A 448 -9.18 16.37 -21.64
C TRP A 448 -8.90 14.92 -21.26
N TRP A 449 -9.91 14.08 -21.28
CA TRP A 449 -9.75 12.64 -21.09
C TRP A 449 -10.77 11.86 -21.90
N VAL A 450 -10.43 10.59 -22.10
CA VAL A 450 -11.26 9.65 -22.83
C VAL A 450 -12.25 9.02 -21.87
N GLU A 451 -13.53 9.31 -22.07
CA GLU A 451 -14.62 8.63 -21.39
C GLU A 451 -15.00 7.40 -22.21
N GLY A 452 -14.62 6.21 -21.72
CA GLY A 452 -15.28 4.98 -22.14
C GLY A 452 -16.63 4.90 -21.44
N LYS A 453 -17.70 4.48 -22.12
CA LYS A 453 -19.02 4.29 -21.50
C LYS A 453 -18.98 3.22 -20.39
N SER A 454 -18.57 3.62 -19.20
CA SER A 454 -18.79 2.98 -17.92
C SER A 454 -19.01 4.09 -16.89
N SER A 455 -20.05 4.88 -17.09
CA SER A 455 -20.48 5.92 -16.16
C SER A 455 -21.20 5.26 -14.97
N LEU A 456 -20.50 5.14 -13.84
CA LEU A 456 -21.14 5.27 -12.53
C LEU A 456 -21.53 6.75 -12.36
N PRO A 457 -22.73 7.07 -11.85
CA PRO A 457 -23.15 8.45 -11.68
C PRO A 457 -22.31 9.15 -10.62
N SER A 458 -21.86 10.36 -10.96
CA SER A 458 -21.34 11.36 -10.04
C SER A 458 -22.43 11.77 -9.04
N SER A 459 -22.51 11.09 -7.90
CA SER A 459 -23.25 11.55 -6.72
C SER A 459 -22.26 11.83 -5.57
N LEU A 460 -21.51 12.91 -5.71
CA LEU A 460 -20.90 13.64 -4.59
C LEU A 460 -21.21 15.13 -4.82
N SER A 461 -22.49 15.46 -4.75
CA SER A 461 -22.97 16.83 -4.56
C SER A 461 -23.42 16.98 -3.12
N GLU A 462 -22.77 17.89 -2.41
CA GLU A 462 -23.32 18.70 -1.31
C GLU A 462 -23.69 17.99 0.02
N SER A 463 -22.78 18.11 0.99
CA SER A 463 -23.17 18.38 2.38
C SER A 463 -22.19 19.37 3.04
N THR A 464 -22.14 20.60 2.52
CA THR A 464 -21.84 21.75 3.38
C THR A 464 -23.14 22.13 4.07
N GLY A 465 -23.32 21.63 5.29
CA GLY A 465 -24.40 22.02 6.19
C GLY A 465 -23.82 22.76 7.39
N SER A 466 -24.00 24.09 7.37
CA SER A 466 -24.00 25.07 8.48
C SER A 466 -22.97 24.93 9.61
#